data_AF-A0A939JP98-F1
#
_entry.id   AF-A0A939JP98-F1
#
_cell.length_a   1.000
_cell.length_b   1.000
_cell.length_c   1.000
_cell.angle_alpha   90.00
_cell.angle_beta   90.00
_cell.angle_gamma   90.00
#
_symmetry.space_group_name_H-M   'P 1'
#
loop_
_entity.id
_entity.type
_entity.pdbx_description
1 polymer ?
#
loop_
_entity_poly.entity_id
_entity_poly.type
_entity_poly.pdbx_seq_one_letter_code
_entity_poly.pdbx_strand_id
1 'polypeptide(L)'
;MLCWPGCRNKISDVWNNGFPGRLANVRLYYGLAMTGSWVCLQQGQSIPDLNAAGTVFTAPGRGQGEKVNDNISSDDWVDAC
;
A
#
# COMPACT_ATOMS: atom_id res chain seq x y z
N MET A 1 5.38 10.87 4.54
CA MET A 1 5.18 9.78 5.50
C MET A 1 6.53 9.12 5.76
N LEU A 2 7.06 9.21 6.99
CA LEU A 2 8.40 8.71 7.37
C LEU A 2 8.20 7.57 8.39
N CYS A 3 8.07 6.32 7.96
CA CYS A 3 8.16 5.19 8.90
C CYS A 3 8.52 3.86 8.23
N TRP A 4 9.57 3.83 7.43
CA TRP A 4 10.01 2.59 6.78
C TRP A 4 10.84 1.62 7.65
N PRO A 5 11.55 2.02 8.74
CA PRO A 5 12.27 1.05 9.56
C PRO A 5 11.49 0.49 10.77
N GLY A 6 10.25 0.95 11.04
CA GLY A 6 9.54 0.64 12.30
C GLY A 6 8.04 0.42 12.24
N CYS A 7 7.41 0.63 11.09
CA CYS A 7 5.95 0.46 10.91
C CYS A 7 5.55 -0.81 10.17
N ARG A 8 6.49 -1.75 9.96
CA ARG A 8 6.13 -3.09 9.46
C ARG A 8 5.12 -3.71 10.43
N ASN A 9 3.96 -4.09 9.90
CA ASN A 9 2.83 -4.66 10.64
C ASN A 9 2.16 -3.73 11.66
N LYS A 10 2.13 -2.42 11.39
CA LYS A 10 1.41 -1.44 12.23
C LYS A 10 0.58 -0.43 11.42
N ILE A 11 0.34 -0.73 10.15
CA ILE A 11 -0.35 0.19 9.24
C ILE A 11 -1.81 -0.24 9.20
N SER A 12 -2.64 0.53 9.91
CA SER A 12 -4.09 0.37 9.97
C SER A 12 -4.85 1.40 9.14
N ASP A 13 -4.18 2.49 8.73
CA ASP A 13 -4.72 3.54 7.88
C ASP A 13 -3.73 3.93 6.78
N VAL A 14 -4.25 4.27 5.61
CA VAL A 14 -3.45 4.77 4.48
C VAL A 14 -4.15 5.93 3.80
N TRP A 15 -3.38 6.95 3.45
CA TRP A 15 -3.86 8.08 2.67
C TRP A 15 -2.84 8.44 1.58
N ASN A 16 -3.25 8.35 0.32
CA ASN A 16 -2.47 8.83 -0.80
C ASN A 16 -2.84 10.29 -1.12
N ASN A 17 -2.07 11.23 -0.60
CA ASN A 17 -2.22 12.67 -0.92
C ASN A 17 -1.46 13.09 -2.20
N GLY A 18 -0.97 12.14 -2.99
CA GLY A 18 -0.11 12.37 -4.15
C GLY A 18 1.35 12.69 -3.79
N PHE A 19 2.18 12.80 -4.81
CA PHE A 19 3.59 13.17 -4.68
C PHE A 19 3.78 14.64 -5.07
N PRO A 20 4.65 15.44 -4.40
CA PRO A 20 4.85 16.84 -4.77
C PRO A 20 5.18 17.00 -6.26
N GLY A 21 4.31 17.69 -6.99
CA GLY A 21 4.47 17.96 -8.43
C GLY A 21 3.96 16.88 -9.38
N ARG A 22 3.39 15.76 -8.89
CA ARG A 22 2.76 14.71 -9.74
C ARG A 22 1.53 14.08 -9.09
N LEU A 23 0.47 13.88 -9.88
CA LEU A 23 -0.66 13.03 -9.51
C LEU A 23 -0.22 11.57 -9.66
N ALA A 24 0.43 11.03 -8.63
CA ALA A 24 0.96 9.68 -8.64
C ALA A 24 0.08 8.73 -7.81
N ASN A 25 -0.20 7.57 -8.38
CA ASN A 25 -0.73 6.43 -7.65
C ASN A 25 0.40 5.79 -6.84
N VAL A 26 0.06 5.02 -5.82
CA VAL A 26 1.03 4.25 -5.05
C VAL A 26 0.66 2.79 -5.04
N ARG A 27 1.64 1.93 -5.29
CA ARG A 27 1.52 0.48 -5.12
C ARG A 27 2.03 0.12 -3.74
N LEU A 28 1.22 -0.58 -2.96
CA LEU A 28 1.58 -1.09 -1.65
C LEU A 28 1.84 -2.59 -1.78
N TYR A 29 3.03 -3.04 -1.42
CA TYR A 29 3.50 -4.41 -1.61
C TYR A 29 3.51 -5.20 -0.30
N TYR A 30 3.19 -6.49 -0.42
CA TYR A 30 3.33 -7.47 0.65
C TYR A 30 4.79 -7.78 1.00
N GLY A 31 5.68 -7.78 -0.01
CA GLY A 31 7.10 -8.04 0.15
C GLY A 31 7.94 -6.78 0.39
N LEU A 32 9.20 -6.97 0.76
CA LEU A 32 10.20 -5.89 0.80
C LEU A 32 10.68 -5.58 -0.63
N ALA A 33 11.24 -4.38 -0.85
CA ALA A 33 11.85 -3.98 -2.12
C ALA A 33 10.94 -4.16 -3.35
N MET A 34 9.65 -3.77 -3.23
CA MET A 34 8.65 -3.85 -4.30
C MET A 34 8.41 -5.27 -4.84
N THR A 35 8.49 -6.28 -3.98
CA THR A 35 8.28 -7.69 -4.37
C THR A 35 6.94 -8.25 -3.89
N GLY A 36 6.48 -9.31 -4.56
CA GLY A 36 5.25 -10.03 -4.19
C GLY A 36 3.98 -9.36 -4.69
N SER A 37 2.85 -9.72 -4.09
CA SER A 37 1.55 -9.15 -4.39
C SER A 37 1.47 -7.70 -3.93
N TRP A 38 0.64 -6.92 -4.60
CA TRP A 38 0.44 -5.51 -4.34
C TRP A 38 -1.03 -5.10 -4.50
N VAL A 39 -1.36 -3.95 -3.93
CA VAL A 39 -2.62 -3.24 -4.15
C VAL A 39 -2.31 -1.81 -4.61
N CYS A 40 -3.14 -1.26 -5.49
CA CYS A 40 -3.03 0.14 -5.92
C CYS A 40 -3.89 1.03 -5.03
N LEU A 41 -3.32 2.14 -4.59
CA LEU A 41 -4.04 3.23 -3.93
C LEU A 41 -3.98 4.46 -4.84
N GLN A 42 -5.14 4.83 -5.40
CA GLN A 42 -5.25 5.95 -6.33
C GLN A 42 -4.98 7.28 -5.62
N GLN A 43 -4.54 8.29 -6.36
CA GLN A 43 -4.37 9.63 -5.81
C GLN A 43 -5.69 10.17 -5.22
N GLY A 44 -5.63 10.72 -4.00
CA GLY A 44 -6.80 11.21 -3.27
C GLY A 44 -7.55 10.12 -2.50
N GLN A 45 -7.20 8.85 -2.68
CA GLN A 45 -7.83 7.76 -1.95
C GLN A 45 -7.29 7.68 -0.51
N SER A 46 -8.22 7.54 0.43
CA SER A 46 -7.94 7.28 1.84
C SER A 46 -8.69 6.03 2.27
N ILE A 47 -8.00 5.16 3.01
CA ILE A 47 -8.58 4.01 3.68
C ILE A 47 -8.26 4.19 5.18
N PRO A 48 -9.19 4.80 5.95
CA PRO A 48 -8.93 5.14 7.35
C PRO A 48 -8.94 3.94 8.30
N ASP A 49 -9.48 2.80 7.88
CA ASP A 49 -9.42 1.53 8.61
C ASP A 49 -9.30 0.38 7.60
N LEU A 50 -8.08 -0.11 7.40
CA LEU A 50 -7.76 -1.20 6.48
C LEU A 50 -8.36 -2.54 6.92
N ASN A 51 -8.54 -2.75 8.23
CA ASN A 51 -9.13 -3.98 8.74
C ASN A 51 -10.64 -4.01 8.50
N ALA A 52 -11.34 -2.90 8.79
CA ALA A 52 -12.77 -2.77 8.50
C ALA A 52 -13.06 -2.75 7.00
N ALA A 53 -12.20 -2.12 6.20
CA ALA A 53 -12.32 -2.11 4.74
C ALA A 53 -12.08 -3.49 4.09
N GLY A 54 -11.51 -4.46 4.83
CA GLY A 54 -11.23 -5.80 4.31
C GLY A 54 -10.31 -5.79 3.09
N THR A 55 -9.46 -4.76 2.96
CA THR A 55 -8.61 -4.59 1.78
C THR A 55 -7.57 -5.70 1.72
N VAL A 56 -7.42 -6.33 0.56
CA VAL A 56 -6.46 -7.42 0.33
C VAL A 56 -5.50 -7.08 -0.81
N PHE A 57 -4.32 -7.70 -0.83
CA PHE A 57 -3.42 -7.61 -1.97
C PHE A 57 -4.00 -8.40 -3.16
N THR A 58 -4.13 -7.76 -4.32
CA THR A 58 -4.86 -8.33 -5.46
C THR A 58 -3.95 -8.79 -6.59
N ALA A 59 -2.77 -8.18 -6.74
CA ALA A 59 -1.87 -8.52 -7.83
C ALA A 59 -1.32 -9.95 -7.72
N PRO A 60 -1.00 -10.63 -8.83
CA PRO A 60 -0.38 -11.95 -8.79
C PRO A 60 0.95 -11.91 -8.03
N GLY A 61 1.18 -12.88 -7.13
CA GLY A 61 2.44 -13.03 -6.42
C GLY A 61 2.29 -13.48 -4.97
N ARG A 62 3.42 -13.61 -4.27
CA ARG A 62 3.45 -13.97 -2.84
C ARG A 62 2.68 -12.93 -2.02
N GLY A 63 1.71 -13.40 -1.22
CA GLY A 63 0.84 -12.54 -0.40
C GLY A 63 -0.47 -12.14 -1.07
N GLN A 64 -0.80 -12.68 -2.25
CA GLN A 64 -2.09 -12.44 -2.89
C GLN A 64 -3.23 -12.99 -2.04
N GLY A 65 -4.28 -12.19 -1.85
CA GLY A 65 -5.43 -12.51 -0.99
C GLY A 65 -5.19 -12.24 0.50
N GLU A 66 -3.95 -11.96 0.92
CA GLU A 66 -3.67 -11.53 2.29
C GLU A 66 -4.23 -10.13 2.55
N LYS A 67 -4.66 -9.88 3.79
CA LYS A 67 -5.10 -8.54 4.20
C LYS A 67 -3.96 -7.54 4.11
N VAL A 68 -4.26 -6.33 3.65
CA VAL A 68 -3.31 -5.21 3.58
C VAL A 68 -3.00 -4.66 4.98
N ASN A 69 -4.00 -4.63 5.85
CA ASN A 69 -3.84 -4.25 7.26
C ASN A 69 -2.67 -5.01 7.89
N ASP A 70 -1.72 -4.27 8.45
CA ASP A 70 -0.53 -4.81 9.10
C ASP A 70 0.34 -5.75 8.25
N ASN A 71 0.28 -5.69 6.92
CA ASN A 71 1.13 -6.53 6.05
C ASN A 71 1.85 -5.75 4.93
N ILE A 72 1.65 -4.44 4.82
CA ILE A 72 2.41 -3.60 3.89
C ILE A 72 3.88 -3.60 4.32
N SER A 73 4.76 -4.01 3.40
CA SER A 73 6.21 -4.11 3.64
C SER A 73 7.04 -3.19 2.75
N SER A 74 6.52 -2.74 1.61
CA SER A 74 7.14 -1.68 0.81
C SER A 74 6.10 -0.94 -0.06
N ASP A 75 6.45 0.24 -0.55
CA ASP A 75 5.66 1.03 -1.50
C ASP A 75 6.48 1.52 -2.70
N ASP A 76 5.79 1.85 -3.79
CA ASP A 76 6.35 2.43 -5.01
C ASP A 76 5.37 3.41 -5.65
N TRP A 77 5.88 4.58 -6.06
CA TRP A 77 5.09 5.62 -6.72
C TRP A 77 5.05 5.37 -8.23
N VAL A 78 3.85 5.38 -8.81
CA VAL A 78 3.63 5.12 -10.24
C VAL A 78 2.69 6.13 -10.87
N ASP A 79 2.83 6.32 -12.18
CA ASP A 79 1.92 7.17 -12.94
C ASP A 79 0.53 6.52 -13.10
N ALA A 80 0.45 5.18 -13.08
CA ALA A 80 -0.80 4.43 -13.09
C ALA A 80 -0.64 3.01 -12.51
N CYS A 81 -1.73 2.51 -11.94
CA CYS A 81 -2.04 1.09 -11.80
C CYS A 81 -3.46 0.87 -12.34
#